data_AF-F3B3P0-F1
#
_entry.id   AF-F3B3P0-F1
#
_cell.length_a   1.000
_cell.length_b   1.000
_cell.length_c   1.000
_cell.angle_alpha   90.00
_cell.angle_beta   90.00
_cell.angle_gamma   90.00
#
_symmetry.space_group_name_H-M   'P 1'
#
loop_
_entity.id
_entity.type
_entity.pdbx_description
1 polymer ?
#
loop_
_entity_poly.entity_id
_entity_poly.type
_entity_poly.pdbx_seq_one_letter_code
_entity_poly.pdbx_strand_id
1 'polypeptide(L)'
;MNKNTTYIPIEMAYRAREIYGRQRALKDLLLSLPFHDEKCHLKEKIEGEIEDVAFDIEDWWASISKITSKTFSENAEIFFDSATIVD
;
A
#
# COMPACT_ATOMS: atom_id res chain seq x y z
N MET A 1 -8.17 -18.79 -16.31
CA MET A 1 -8.64 -17.40 -16.14
C MET A 1 -7.65 -16.49 -16.83
N ASN A 2 -8.07 -15.69 -17.81
CA ASN A 2 -7.20 -14.67 -18.40
C ASN A 2 -7.05 -13.57 -17.36
N LYS A 3 -5.85 -13.40 -16.79
CA LYS A 3 -5.55 -12.25 -15.95
C LYS A 3 -5.47 -11.01 -16.84
N ASN A 4 -6.27 -9.99 -16.57
CA ASN A 4 -6.26 -8.74 -17.29
C ASN A 4 -5.06 -7.91 -16.82
N THR A 5 -4.10 -7.71 -17.72
CA THR A 5 -2.93 -6.87 -17.44
C THR A 5 -3.22 -5.43 -17.84
N THR A 6 -2.96 -4.49 -16.93
CA THR A 6 -3.10 -3.05 -17.16
C THR A 6 -1.77 -2.37 -16.89
N TYR A 7 -1.23 -1.69 -17.90
CA TYR A 7 -0.05 -0.85 -17.71
C TYR A 7 -0.45 0.46 -17.03
N ILE A 8 0.38 0.89 -16.07
CA ILE A 8 0.20 2.12 -15.31
C ILE A 8 1.38 3.06 -15.51
N PRO A 9 1.23 4.38 -15.30
CA PRO A 9 2.36 5.30 -15.29
C PRO A 9 3.42 4.86 -14.27
N ILE A 10 4.69 5.00 -14.63
CA ILE A 10 5.81 4.54 -13.79
C ILE A 10 5.84 5.30 -12.45
N GLU A 11 5.44 6.56 -12.45
CA GLU A 11 5.33 7.41 -11.25
C GLU A 11 4.29 6.84 -10.27
N MET A 12 3.20 6.28 -10.80
CA MET A 12 2.18 5.62 -9.98
C MET A 12 2.71 4.31 -9.39
N ALA A 13 3.50 3.55 -10.15
CA ALA A 13 4.16 2.36 -9.64
C ALA A 13 5.18 2.69 -8.53
N TYR A 14 5.96 3.76 -8.67
CA TYR A 14 6.88 4.22 -7.63
C TYR A 14 6.16 4.69 -6.37
N ARG A 15 5.10 5.50 -6.53
CA ARG A 15 4.27 5.92 -5.39
C ARG A 15 3.67 4.74 -4.66
N ALA A 16 3.16 3.74 -5.38
CA ALA A 16 2.65 2.52 -4.76
C ALA A 16 3.75 1.80 -3.97
N ARG A 17 4.93 1.62 -4.58
CA ARG A 17 6.06 0.97 -3.91
C ARG A 17 6.43 1.66 -2.61
N GLU A 18 6.44 2.98 -2.59
CA GLU A 18 6.73 3.77 -1.39
C GLU A 18 5.68 3.55 -0.29
N ILE A 19 4.39 3.66 -0.64
CA ILE A 19 3.28 3.51 0.31
C ILE A 19 3.25 2.08 0.89
N TYR A 20 3.30 1.05 0.05
CA TYR A 20 3.32 -0.35 0.51
C TYR A 20 4.60 -0.69 1.28
N GLY A 21 5.73 -0.10 0.89
CA GLY A 21 6.99 -0.22 1.62
C GLY A 21 6.91 0.36 3.03
N ARG A 22 6.32 1.56 3.17
CA ARG A 22 6.07 2.20 4.47
C ARG A 22 5.14 1.35 5.33
N GLN A 23 4.04 0.85 4.76
CA GLN A 23 3.10 -0.01 5.50
C GLN A 23 3.80 -1.24 6.08
N ARG A 24 4.63 -1.90 5.26
CA ARG A 24 5.39 -3.07 5.70
C ARG A 24 6.38 -2.73 6.80
N ALA A 25 7.16 -1.66 6.64
CA ALA A 25 8.12 -1.23 7.64
C ALA A 25 7.46 -0.91 8.99
N LEU A 26 6.29 -0.26 8.98
CA LEU A 26 5.52 0.02 10.20
C LEU A 26 5.01 -1.26 10.87
N LYS A 27 4.49 -2.23 10.10
CA LYS A 27 4.06 -3.53 10.63
C LYS A 27 5.23 -4.32 11.22
N ASP A 28 6.37 -4.33 10.53
CA ASP A 28 7.59 -4.99 11.02
C ASP A 28 8.10 -4.32 12.32
N LEU A 29 8.05 -2.98 12.38
CA LEU A 29 8.39 -2.23 13.59
C LEU A 29 7.46 -2.59 14.75
N LEU A 30 6.14 -2.62 14.52
CA LEU A 30 5.14 -2.98 15.51
C LEU A 30 5.36 -4.38 16.08
N LEU A 31 5.70 -5.35 15.23
CA LEU A 31 6.02 -6.73 15.63
C LEU A 31 7.34 -6.83 16.41
N SER A 32 8.30 -5.95 16.11
CA SER A 32 9.62 -5.94 16.76
C SER A 32 9.63 -5.25 18.13
N LEU A 33 8.58 -4.49 18.48
CA LEU A 33 8.53 -3.72 19.71
C LEU A 33 8.35 -4.64 20.92
N PRO A 34 9.32 -4.69 21.86
CA PRO A 34 9.11 -5.38 23.12
C PRO A 34 8.07 -4.62 23.95
N PHE A 35 7.17 -5.36 24.60
CA PHE A 35 6.15 -4.77 25.46
C PHE A 35 6.80 -4.13 26.69
N HIS A 36 6.59 -2.82 26.85
CA HIS A 36 6.97 -2.04 28.02
C HIS A 36 5.90 -0.98 28.26
N ASP A 37 5.35 -0.91 29.48
CA ASP A 37 4.26 0.01 29.83
C ASP A 37 4.59 1.48 29.51
N GLU A 38 5.84 1.89 29.74
CA GLU A 38 6.32 3.26 29.46
C GLU A 38 6.34 3.60 27.95
N LYS A 39 6.30 2.59 27.09
CA LYS A 39 6.42 2.72 25.62
C LYS A 39 5.10 2.44 24.89
N CYS A 40 3.99 2.28 25.59
CA CYS A 40 2.67 2.08 24.97
C CYS A 40 2.30 3.16 23.95
N HIS A 41 2.66 4.43 24.23
CA HIS A 41 2.44 5.55 23.31
C HIS A 41 3.14 5.37 21.94
N LEU A 42 4.26 4.65 21.88
CA LEU A 42 4.95 4.36 20.61
C LEU A 42 4.15 3.37 19.78
N LYS A 43 3.54 2.37 20.43
CA LYS A 43 2.67 1.39 19.79
C LYS A 43 1.46 2.10 19.16
N GLU A 44 0.75 2.90 19.96
CA GLU A 44 -0.42 3.67 19.50
C GLU A 44 -0.07 4.59 18.32
N LYS A 45 1.09 5.25 18.38
CA LYS A 45 1.57 6.10 17.28
C LYS A 45 1.80 5.30 15.99
N ILE A 46 2.43 4.12 16.09
CA ILE A 46 2.70 3.27 14.92
C ILE A 46 1.39 2.73 14.35
N GLU A 47 0.44 2.33 15.20
CA GLU A 47 -0.89 1.89 14.78
C GLU A 47 -1.63 3.01 14.03
N GLY A 48 -1.59 4.25 14.53
CA GLY A 48 -2.12 5.41 13.82
C GLY A 48 -1.44 5.67 12.47
N GLU A 49 -0.11 5.57 12.39
CA GLU A 49 0.59 5.71 11.10
C GLU A 49 0.25 4.58 10.12
N ILE A 50 -0.09 3.37 10.59
CA ILE A 50 -0.56 2.28 9.73
C ILE A 50 -1.95 2.61 9.16
N GLU A 51 -2.83 3.22 9.95
CA GLU A 51 -4.14 3.70 9.50
C GLU A 51 -3.99 4.80 8.44
N ASP A 52 -3.13 5.78 8.67
CA ASP A 52 -2.83 6.84 7.69
C ASP A 52 -2.37 6.25 6.33
N VAL A 53 -1.48 5.26 6.38
CA VAL A 53 -1.00 4.58 5.17
C VAL A 53 -2.10 3.75 4.50
N ALA A 54 -3.07 3.22 5.25
CA ALA A 54 -4.23 2.54 4.66
C ALA A 54 -5.07 3.51 3.82
N PHE A 55 -5.30 4.74 4.31
CA PHE A 55 -5.95 5.78 3.54
C PHE A 55 -5.15 6.14 2.28
N ASP A 56 -3.82 6.26 2.38
CA ASP A 56 -2.96 6.52 1.21
C ASP A 56 -3.07 5.42 0.13
N ILE A 57 -3.23 4.16 0.54
CA ILE A 57 -3.44 3.02 -0.38
C ILE A 57 -4.79 3.15 -1.08
N GLU A 58 -5.86 3.44 -0.34
CA GLU A 58 -7.20 3.65 -0.93
C GLU A 58 -7.19 4.80 -1.93
N ASP A 59 -6.55 5.91 -1.58
CA ASP A 59 -6.45 7.10 -2.41
C ASP A 59 -5.62 6.85 -3.67
N TRP A 60 -4.58 6.00 -3.57
CA TRP A 60 -3.82 5.52 -4.72
C TRP A 60 -4.67 4.68 -5.66
N TRP A 61 -5.45 3.72 -5.14
CA TRP A 61 -6.35 2.88 -5.95
C TRP A 61 -7.45 3.71 -6.64
N ALA A 62 -8.01 4.71 -5.95
CA ALA A 62 -8.95 5.65 -6.53
C ALA A 62 -8.31 6.47 -7.66
N SER A 63 -7.07 6.93 -7.47
CA SER A 63 -6.31 7.69 -8.46
C SER A 63 -6.01 6.87 -9.70
N ILE A 64 -5.53 5.63 -9.54
CA ILE A 64 -5.16 4.80 -10.69
C ILE A 64 -6.38 4.34 -11.48
N SER A 65 -7.51 4.10 -10.80
CA SER A 65 -8.78 3.78 -11.45
C SER A 65 -9.22 4.91 -12.38
N LYS A 66 -9.08 6.17 -11.95
CA LYS A 66 -9.37 7.36 -12.77
C LYS A 66 -8.42 7.48 -13.97
N ILE A 67 -7.12 7.31 -13.76
CA ILE A 67 -6.10 7.42 -14.83
C ILE A 67 -6.31 6.35 -15.91
N THR A 68 -6.58 5.11 -15.48
CA THR A 68 -6.71 3.97 -16.40
C THR A 68 -8.12 3.79 -16.94
N SER A 69 -9.10 4.51 -16.39
CA SER A 69 -10.53 4.32 -16.64
C SER A 69 -10.97 2.85 -16.43
N LYS A 70 -10.43 2.21 -15.39
CA LYS A 70 -10.74 0.83 -15.00
C LYS A 70 -11.07 0.75 -13.52
N THR A 71 -11.88 -0.24 -13.19
CA THR A 71 -12.07 -0.70 -11.80
C THR A 71 -11.28 -2.00 -11.65
N PHE A 72 -10.60 -2.16 -10.52
CA PHE A 72 -9.81 -3.33 -10.21
C PHE A 72 -10.51 -4.16 -9.12
N SER A 73 -10.37 -5.48 -9.15
CA SER A 73 -10.91 -6.35 -8.10
C SER A 73 -10.11 -6.22 -6.79
N GLU A 74 -10.68 -6.74 -5.70
CA GLU A 74 -10.00 -6.81 -4.39
C GLU A 74 -8.72 -7.66 -4.42
N ASN A 75 -8.56 -8.53 -5.44
CA ASN A 75 -7.40 -9.40 -5.60
C ASN A 75 -6.37 -8.85 -6.62
N ALA A 76 -6.57 -7.64 -7.13
CA ALA A 76 -5.66 -7.05 -8.09
C ALA A 76 -4.27 -6.85 -7.47
N GLU A 77 -3.24 -7.28 -8.18
CA GLU A 77 -1.86 -7.22 -7.72
C GLU A 77 -1.06 -6.19 -8.52
N ILE A 78 -0.25 -5.39 -7.83
CA ILE A 78 0.66 -4.41 -8.44
C ILE A 78 2.03 -5.04 -8.62
N PHE A 79 2.51 -5.08 -9.86
CA PHE A 79 3.86 -5.47 -10.22
C PHE A 79 4.68 -4.21 -10.48
N PHE A 80 5.44 -3.79 -9.47
CA PHE A 80 6.13 -2.50 -9.46
C PHE A 80 7.19 -2.38 -10.57
N ASP A 81 7.97 -3.44 -10.84
CA ASP A 81 9.08 -3.40 -11.80
C ASP A 81 8.62 -3.28 -13.25
N SER A 82 7.46 -3.86 -13.56
CA SER A 82 6.84 -3.78 -14.89
C SER A 82 5.83 -2.64 -15.01
N ALA A 83 5.57 -1.91 -13.92
CA ALA A 83 4.51 -0.90 -13.84
C ALA A 83 3.16 -1.44 -14.37
N THR A 84 2.74 -2.60 -13.86
CA THR A 84 1.50 -3.25 -14.28
C THR A 84 0.64 -3.62 -13.08
N ILE A 85 -0.67 -3.53 -13.26
CA ILE A 85 -1.66 -4.18 -12.40
C ILE A 85 -2.14 -5.43 -13.11
N VAL A 86 -2.17 -6.55 -12.39
CA VAL A 86 -2.70 -7.82 -12.89
C VAL A 86 -3.93 -8.16 -12.05
N ASP A 87 -5.06 -8.25 -12.72
CA ASP A 87 -6.38 -8.53 -12.14
C ASP A 87 -6.97 -9.83 -12.71
#